data_AF-A0A3C0S7L4-F1
#
_entry.id   AF-A0A3C0S7L4-F1
#
_cell.length_a   1.000
_cell.length_b   1.000
_cell.length_c   1.000
_cell.angle_alpha   90.00
_cell.angle_beta   90.00
_cell.angle_gamma   90.00
#
_symmetry.space_group_name_H-M   'P 1'
#
loop_
_entity.id
_entity.type
_entity.pdbx_description
1 polymer ?
#
loop_
_entity_poly.entity_id
_entity_poly.type
_entity_poly.pdbx_seq_one_letter_code
_entity_poly.pdbx_strand_id
1 'polypeptide(L)' 'MCQQPSEKQINDLVKAGLEEDIGSGDITTRSIVSANQIYRAEICARQNMVLCGLEFFKAVFFYLDPEVRF' A
#
# COMPACT_ATOMS: atom_id res chain seq x y z
N MET A 1 -16.86 13.96 -17.66
CA MET A 1 -16.83 12.53 -17.29
C MET A 1 -15.60 12.31 -16.41
N CYS A 2 -15.75 11.87 -15.17
CA CYS A 2 -14.60 11.46 -14.35
C CYS A 2 -14.13 10.10 -14.87
N GLN A 3 -12.99 10.07 -15.55
CA GLN A 3 -12.37 8.82 -15.96
C GLN A 3 -11.72 8.17 -14.73
N GLN A 4 -11.97 6.87 -14.54
CA GLN A 4 -11.25 6.08 -13.54
C GLN A 4 -9.91 5.62 -14.13
N PRO A 5 -8.84 5.53 -13.31
CA PRO A 5 -7.57 5.00 -13.77
C PRO A 5 -7.72 3.52 -14.12
N SER A 6 -7.03 3.09 -15.18
CA SER A 6 -6.93 1.66 -15.51
C SER A 6 -6.07 0.92 -14.49
N GLU A 7 -6.27 -0.40 -14.38
CA GLU A 7 -5.45 -1.28 -13.53
C GLU A 7 -3.95 -1.13 -13.83
N LYS A 8 -3.59 -1.02 -15.12
CA LYS A 8 -2.20 -0.79 -15.53
C LYS A 8 -1.65 0.52 -14.96
N GLN A 9 -2.40 1.62 -15.04
CA GLN A 9 -1.97 2.91 -14.49
C GLN A 9 -1.79 2.85 -12.97
N ILE A 10 -2.66 2.12 -12.26
CA ILE A 10 -2.52 1.90 -10.82
C ILE A 10 -1.24 1.12 -10.54
N ASN A 11 -1.03 -0.02 -11.20
CA ASN A 11 0.12 -0.88 -10.97
C ASN A 11 1.44 -0.20 -11.31
N ASP A 12 1.50 0.56 -12.41
CA ASP A 12 2.70 1.33 -12.78
C ASP A 12 3.05 2.37 -11.71
N LEU A 13 2.04 3.07 -11.16
CA LEU A 13 2.25 4.06 -10.10
C LEU A 13 2.68 3.41 -8.78
N VAL A 14 2.03 2.32 -8.39
CA VAL A 14 2.38 1.55 -7.19
C VAL A 14 3.81 1.05 -7.27
N LYS A 15 4.21 0.47 -8.41
CA LYS A 15 5.56 -0.01 -8.63
C LYS A 15 6.59 1.12 -8.50
N ALA A 16 6.35 2.26 -9.16
CA ALA A 16 7.26 3.40 -9.11
C ALA A 16 7.43 3.94 -7.67
N GLY A 17 6.33 4.08 -6.92
CA GLY A 17 6.38 4.55 -5.53
C GLY A 17 7.10 3.58 -4.59
N LEU A 18 6.89 2.28 -4.76
CA LEU A 18 7.59 1.26 -3.96
C LEU A 18 9.08 1.16 -4.30
N GLU A 19 9.46 1.33 -5.57
CA GLU A 19 10.87 1.39 -5.97
C GLU A 19 11.59 2.60 -5.35
N GLU A 20 10.93 3.75 -5.27
CA GLU A 20 11.45 4.96 -4.62
C GLU A 20 11.64 4.78 -3.10
N ASP A 21 10.61 4.28 -2.41
CA ASP A 21 10.57 4.24 -0.94
C ASP A 21 11.33 3.04 -0.34
N ILE A 22 11.20 1.86 -0.96
CA ILE A 22 11.74 0.61 -0.42
C ILE A 22 13.13 0.31 -0.96
N GLY A 23 13.37 0.52 -2.27
CA GLY A 23 14.65 0.20 -2.92
C GLY A 23 15.13 -1.23 -2.62
N SER A 24 16.27 -1.36 -1.93
CA SER A 24 16.84 -2.66 -1.52
C SER A 24 16.15 -3.30 -0.30
N GLY A 25 15.17 -2.61 0.29
CA GLY A 25 14.28 -3.10 1.34
C GLY A 25 14.28 -2.24 2.61
N ASP A 26 13.21 -2.31 3.40
CA ASP A 26 13.07 -1.68 4.73
C ASP A 26 13.95 -2.33 5.83
N ILE A 27 15.07 -1.67 6.18
CA ILE A 27 16.04 -2.15 7.18
C ILE A 27 15.44 -2.14 8.59
N THR A 28 14.62 -1.13 8.91
CA THR A 28 14.07 -0.96 10.26
C THR A 28 13.12 -2.12 10.57
N THR A 29 12.16 -2.39 9.67
CA THR A 29 11.20 -3.48 9.83
C THR A 29 11.92 -4.83 9.91
N ARG A 30 12.90 -5.09 9.03
CA ARG A 30 13.69 -6.34 9.07
C ARG A 30 14.48 -6.54 10.35
N SER A 31 14.84 -5.46 11.05
CA SER A 31 15.67 -5.54 12.26
C SER A 31 14.87 -5.78 13.53
N ILE A 32 13.57 -5.46 13.54
CA ILE A 32 12.76 -5.47 14.79
C ILE A 32 11.45 -6.25 14.68
N VAL A 33 10.99 -6.60 13.48
CA VAL A 33 9.75 -7.35 13.26
C VAL A 33 10.06 -8.79 12.87
N SER A 34 9.41 -9.75 13.52
CA SER A 34 9.52 -11.16 13.16
C SER A 34 8.78 -11.45 11.85
N ALA A 35 9.40 -12.22 10.95
CA ALA A 35 8.85 -12.50 9.62
C ALA A 35 7.48 -13.21 9.62
N ASN A 36 7.15 -13.92 10.71
CA ASN A 36 5.90 -14.71 10.81
C ASN A 36 4.80 -13.99 11.60
N GLN A 37 5.00 -12.71 11.94
CA GLN A 37 4.07 -11.99 12.79
C GLN A 37 2.98 -11.31 11.95
N ILE A 38 1.72 -11.65 12.24
CA ILE A 38 0.55 -11.06 11.59
C ILE A 38 0.00 -9.94 12.48
N TYR A 39 -0.26 -8.78 11.88
CA TYR A 39 -0.78 -7.61 12.56
C TYR A 39 -2.14 -7.20 11.98
N ARG A 40 -2.95 -6.55 12.83
CA ARG A 40 -4.15 -5.82 12.41
C ARG A 40 -3.87 -4.33 12.56
N ALA A 41 -4.16 -3.56 11.52
CA ALA A 41 -4.00 -2.12 11.49
C ALA A 41 -5.33 -1.43 11.20
N GLU A 42 -5.46 -0.17 11.62
CA GLU A 42 -6.62 0.67 11.35
C GLU A 42 -6.17 2.00 10.76
N ILE A 43 -6.93 2.50 9.78
CA ILE A 43 -6.68 3.79 9.15
C ILE A 43 -7.69 4.79 9.68
N CYS A 44 -7.18 5.79 10.39
CA CYS A 44 -8.00 6.79 11.06
C CYS A 44 -7.84 8.16 10.39
N ALA A 45 -8.92 8.69 9.81
CA ALA A 45 -8.97 10.07 9.38
C ALA A 45 -8.96 11.00 10.61
N ARG A 46 -7.94 11.87 10.71
CA ARG A 46 -7.78 12.78 11.87
C ARG A 46 -8.54 14.10 11.71
N GLN A 47 -9.14 14.32 10.54
CA GLN A 47 -9.93 15.50 10.19
C GLN A 47 -11.00 15.10 9.16
N ASN A 48 -12.01 15.96 8.99
CA ASN A 48 -13.05 15.76 7.97
C ASN A 48 -12.42 15.78 6.57
N MET A 49 -12.76 14.79 5.76
CA MET A 49 -12.23 14.64 4.41
C MET A 49 -13.21 13.91 3.49
N VAL A 50 -12.95 13.98 2.18
CA VAL A 50 -13.54 13.08 1.19
C VAL A 50 -12.56 11.94 0.95
N LEU A 51 -13.03 10.69 1.08
CA LEU A 51 -12.20 9.52 0.85
C LEU A 51 -12.14 9.18 -0.66
N CYS A 52 -10.93 9.07 -1.20
CA CYS A 52 -10.66 8.59 -2.56
C CYS A 52 -9.35 7.79 -2.61
N GLY A 53 -9.15 6.99 -3.66
CA GLY A 53 -7.89 6.25 -3.88
C GLY A 53 -7.76 4.93 -3.13
N LEU A 54 -8.87 4.32 -2.70
CA LEU A 54 -8.84 3.02 -2.03
C LEU A 54 -8.32 1.89 -2.94
N GLU A 55 -8.49 2.03 -4.25
CA GLU A 55 -7.93 1.12 -5.25
C GLU A 55 -6.40 1.13 -5.26
N PHE A 56 -5.77 2.30 -5.16
CA PHE A 56 -4.31 2.42 -5.03
C PHE A 56 -3.85 1.86 -3.69
N PHE A 57 -4.55 2.20 -2.61
CA PHE A 57 -4.26 1.69 -1.28
C PHE A 57 -4.23 0.15 -1.27
N LYS A 58 -5.28 -0.51 -1.75
CA LYS A 58 -5.32 -1.97 -1.83
C LYS A 58 -4.23 -2.53 -2.74
N ALA A 59 -3.99 -1.91 -3.89
CA ALA A 59 -2.96 -2.35 -4.83
C ALA A 59 -1.54 -2.33 -4.22
N VAL A 60 -1.19 -1.32 -3.41
CA VAL A 60 0.10 -1.27 -2.69
C VAL A 60 0.27 -2.48 -1.78
N PHE A 61 -0.73 -2.78 -0.95
CA PHE A 61 -0.64 -3.89 -0.01
C PHE A 61 -0.64 -5.24 -0.70
N PHE A 62 -1.49 -5.46 -1.71
CA PHE A 62 -1.48 -6.71 -2.49
C PHE A 62 -0.21 -6.90 -3.31
N TYR A 63 0.46 -5.83 -3.73
CA TYR A 63 1.77 -5.92 -4.39
C TYR A 63 2.85 -6.43 -3.43
N LEU A 64 2.80 -6.02 -2.16
CA LEU A 64 3.78 -6.42 -1.13
C LEU A 64 3.47 -7.80 -0.53
N ASP A 65 2.18 -8.09 -0.29
CA ASP A 65 1.72 -9.35 0.27
C ASP A 65 0.30 -9.68 -0.26
N PRO A 66 0.16 -10.70 -1.13
CA PRO A 66 -1.13 -11.08 -1.70
C PRO A 66 -2.10 -11.70 -0.67
N GLU A 67 -1.64 -12.05 0.53
CA GLU A 67 -2.48 -12.65 1.59
C GLU A 67 -3.13 -11.61 2.53
N VAL A 68 -2.81 -10.31 2.36
CA VAL A 68 -3.39 -9.20 3.16
C VAL A 68 -4.92 -9.16 3.06
N ARG A 69 -5.58 -8.80 4.18
CA ARG A 69 -7.05 -8.68 4.30
C ARG A 69 -7.44 -7.29 4.81
N PHE A 70 -8.59 -6.79 4.34
CA PHE A 70 -9.16 -5.47 4.67
C PHE A 70 -10.55 -5.58 5.29
#